data_AF-A0A858SSK8-F1
#
_entry.id   AF-A0A858SSK8-F1
#
_cell.length_a   1.000
_cell.length_b   1.000
_cell.length_c   1.000
_cell.angle_alpha   90.00
_cell.angle_beta   90.00
_cell.angle_gamma   90.00
#
_symmetry.space_group_name_H-M   'P 1'
#
loop_
_entity.id
_entity.type
_entity.pdbx_description
1 polymer ?
#
loop_
_entity_poly.entity_id
_entity_poly.type
_entity_poly.pdbx_seq_one_letter_code
_entity_poly.pdbx_strand_id
1 'polypeptide(L)'
;MSDTATDTPAPDAQGDASYRTTSGELRQFVERIERLDAEKKDIAEQQKEVMAEAKARGYDTKVLRKVIALRKRDADDIAEEEAVLEMYKEALGMT
;
A
#
# COMPACT_ATOMS: atom_id res chain seq x y z
N MET A 1 19.78 -3.18 -67.97
CA MET A 1 20.73 -2.64 -66.97
C MET A 1 20.33 -1.20 -66.67
N SER A 2 20.59 -0.75 -65.44
CA SER A 2 20.17 0.51 -64.80
C SER A 2 18.83 0.39 -64.06
N ASP A 3 18.85 -0.05 -62.79
CA ASP A 3 19.04 0.77 -61.57
C ASP A 3 17.95 1.84 -61.40
N THR A 4 17.15 1.74 -60.33
CA THR A 4 17.23 2.67 -59.18
C THR A 4 16.19 2.30 -58.12
N ALA A 5 16.72 1.83 -56.98
CA ALA A 5 16.29 2.02 -55.60
C ALA A 5 14.81 1.85 -55.22
N THR A 6 14.52 0.70 -54.62
CA THR A 6 13.49 0.59 -53.57
C THR A 6 14.04 1.26 -52.30
N ASP A 7 13.73 2.54 -52.12
CA ASP A 7 13.90 3.23 -50.84
C ASP A 7 12.91 2.60 -49.84
N THR A 8 13.41 1.68 -49.02
CA THR A 8 12.66 1.11 -47.91
C THR A 8 12.86 2.07 -46.74
N PRO A 9 11.82 2.72 -46.19
CA PRO A 9 12.00 3.58 -45.03
C PRO A 9 12.47 2.71 -43.86
N ALA A 10 13.59 3.09 -43.25
CA ALA A 10 14.13 2.43 -42.06
C ALA A 10 13.07 2.45 -40.93
N PRO A 11 12.98 1.38 -40.11
CA PRO A 11 12.01 1.33 -39.02
C PRO A 11 12.26 2.48 -38.04
N ASP A 12 11.16 3.11 -37.63
CA ASP A 12 11.11 4.41 -36.98
C ASP A 12 11.88 4.45 -35.65
N ALA A 13 12.96 5.23 -35.60
CA ALA A 13 13.74 5.51 -34.39
C ALA A 13 12.90 6.12 -33.24
N GLN A 14 11.70 6.65 -33.54
CA GLN A 14 10.72 7.10 -32.54
C GLN A 14 10.19 5.95 -31.66
N GLY A 15 10.02 4.73 -32.20
CA GLY A 15 9.52 3.57 -31.47
C GLY A 15 10.51 3.10 -30.40
N ASP A 16 11.80 3.08 -30.73
CA ASP A 16 12.88 2.66 -29.83
C ASP A 16 13.10 3.63 -28.68
N ALA A 17 12.97 4.95 -28.93
CA ALA A 17 13.09 5.96 -27.89
C ALA A 17 11.90 5.93 -26.91
N SER A 18 10.68 5.72 -27.41
CA SER A 18 9.47 5.56 -26.59
C SER A 18 9.51 4.27 -25.76
N TYR A 19 9.99 3.16 -26.34
CA TYR A 19 10.18 1.88 -25.65
C TYR A 19 11.27 1.95 -24.57
N ARG A 20 12.38 2.66 -24.82
CA ARG A 20 13.41 2.91 -23.80
C ARG A 20 12.92 3.80 -22.66
N THR A 21 12.09 4.79 -22.97
CA THR A 21 11.49 5.68 -21.96
C THR A 21 10.50 4.93 -21.07
N THR A 22 9.62 4.12 -21.67
CA THR A 22 8.63 3.31 -20.94
C THR A 22 9.27 2.18 -20.12
N SER A 23 10.34 1.55 -20.62
CA SER A 23 11.09 0.54 -19.85
C SER A 23 11.88 1.13 -18.67
N GLY A 24 12.41 2.35 -18.81
CA GLY A 24 13.06 3.08 -17.71
C GLY A 24 12.09 3.49 -16.60
N GLU A 25 10.87 3.89 -16.95
CA GLU A 25 9.81 4.25 -15.99
C GLU A 25 9.27 3.00 -15.27
N LEU A 26 8.99 1.92 -16.00
CA LEU A 26 8.56 0.65 -15.41
C LEU A 26 9.57 0.13 -14.38
N ARG A 27 10.86 0.19 -14.71
CA ARG A 27 11.93 -0.22 -13.80
C ARG A 27 11.95 0.61 -12.51
N GLN A 28 11.74 1.93 -12.59
CA GLN A 28 11.67 2.79 -11.41
C GLN A 28 10.47 2.44 -10.50
N PHE A 29 9.31 2.12 -11.08
CA PHE A 29 8.17 1.67 -10.28
C PHE A 29 8.46 0.33 -9.58
N VAL A 30 9.03 -0.63 -10.29
CA VAL A 30 9.40 -1.95 -9.73
C VAL A 30 10.40 -1.77 -8.58
N GLU A 31 11.50 -1.05 -8.80
CA GLU A 31 12.53 -0.82 -7.77
C GLU A 31 11.97 -0.10 -6.53
N ARG A 32 11.04 0.86 -6.73
CA ARG A 32 10.37 1.53 -5.61
C ARG A 32 9.49 0.58 -4.81
N ILE A 33 8.72 -0.29 -5.48
CA ILE A 33 7.86 -1.27 -4.80
C ILE A 33 8.69 -2.32 -4.07
N GLU A 34 9.74 -2.85 -4.69
CA GLU A 34 10.64 -3.83 -4.05
C GLU A 34 11.29 -3.27 -2.79
N ARG A 35 11.71 -2.00 -2.81
CA ARG A 35 12.23 -1.33 -1.61
C ARG A 35 11.15 -1.20 -0.53
N LEU A 36 9.94 -0.77 -0.90
CA LEU A 36 8.83 -0.65 0.05
C LEU A 36 8.43 -2.01 0.66
N ASP A 37 8.51 -3.09 -0.11
CA ASP A 37 8.23 -4.44 0.37
C ASP A 37 9.32 -4.93 1.33
N ALA A 38 10.59 -4.62 1.06
CA ALA A 38 11.68 -4.88 2.00
C ALA A 38 11.49 -4.10 3.31
N GLU A 39 11.22 -2.80 3.24
CA GLU A 39 10.94 -1.97 4.42
C GLU A 39 9.73 -2.51 5.22
N LYS A 40 8.66 -2.91 4.53
CA LYS A 40 7.47 -3.49 5.16
C LYS A 40 7.80 -4.80 5.88
N LYS A 41 8.66 -5.63 5.31
CA LYS A 41 9.12 -6.87 5.94
C LYS A 41 9.91 -6.57 7.20
N ASP A 42 10.87 -5.64 7.14
CA ASP A 42 11.70 -5.25 8.28
C ASP A 42 10.83 -4.68 9.41
N ILE A 43 9.87 -3.82 9.09
CA ILE A 43 8.90 -3.29 10.06
C ILE A 43 8.07 -4.41 10.68
N ALA A 44 7.63 -5.40 9.89
CA ALA A 44 6.86 -6.52 10.40
C ALA A 44 7.68 -7.40 11.37
N GLU A 45 8.98 -7.55 11.12
CA GLU A 45 9.91 -8.25 12.02
C GLU A 45 10.10 -7.47 13.33
N GLN A 46 10.35 -6.16 13.27
CA GLN A 46 10.43 -5.30 14.46
C GLN A 46 9.14 -5.34 15.29
N GLN A 47 7.96 -5.33 14.65
CA GLN A 47 6.69 -5.47 15.37
C GLN A 47 6.56 -6.80 16.11
N LYS A 48 7.07 -7.90 15.53
CA LYS A 48 7.08 -9.21 16.19
C LYS A 48 7.99 -9.21 17.40
N GLU A 49 9.16 -8.58 17.32
CA GLU A 49 10.10 -8.45 18.43
C GLU A 49 9.48 -7.69 19.61
N VAL A 50 8.85 -6.55 19.36
CA VAL A 50 8.14 -5.77 20.40
C VAL A 50 7.04 -6.60 21.07
N MET A 51 6.28 -7.36 20.28
CA MET A 51 5.24 -8.24 20.82
C MET A 51 5.82 -9.40 21.64
N ALA A 52 6.98 -9.93 21.24
CA ALA A 52 7.70 -10.97 21.98
C ALA A 52 8.26 -10.44 23.30
N GLU A 53 8.83 -9.23 23.30
CA GLU A 53 9.30 -8.53 24.49
C GLU A 53 8.16 -8.28 25.48
N ALA A 54 7.01 -7.79 24.99
CA ALA A 54 5.82 -7.60 25.81
C ALA A 54 5.35 -8.93 26.43
N LYS A 55 5.36 -10.02 25.66
CA LYS A 55 5.04 -11.35 26.17
C LYS A 55 6.01 -11.82 27.25
N ALA A 56 7.32 -11.62 27.04
CA ALA A 56 8.36 -11.99 28.00
C ALA A 56 8.23 -11.22 29.33
N ARG A 57 7.73 -9.99 29.27
CA ARG A 57 7.40 -9.16 30.45
C ARG A 57 6.06 -9.52 31.12
N GLY A 58 5.32 -10.49 30.58
CA GLY A 58 4.06 -10.97 31.14
C GLY A 58 2.80 -10.26 30.65
N TYR A 59 2.89 -9.40 29.63
CA TYR A 59 1.71 -8.77 29.03
C TYR A 59 0.94 -9.74 28.12
N ASP A 60 -0.39 -9.64 28.12
CA ASP A 60 -1.23 -10.35 27.15
C ASP A 60 -1.17 -9.67 25.77
N THR A 61 -0.43 -10.27 24.85
CA THR A 61 -0.29 -9.77 23.47
C THR A 61 -1.60 -9.76 22.67
N LYS A 62 -2.62 -10.55 23.03
CA LYS A 62 -3.94 -10.49 22.38
C LYS A 62 -4.67 -9.22 22.80
N VAL A 63 -4.61 -8.87 24.08
CA VAL A 63 -5.20 -7.63 24.60
C VAL A 63 -4.47 -6.42 24.04
N LEU A 64 -3.13 -6.43 23.99
CA LEU A 64 -2.36 -5.35 23.37
C LEU A 64 -2.73 -5.11 21.90
N ARG A 65 -2.91 -6.17 21.09
CA ARG A 65 -3.38 -6.02 19.70
C ARG A 65 -4.78 -5.39 19.62
N LYS A 66 -5.69 -5.77 20.52
CA LYS A 66 -7.03 -5.14 20.60
C LYS A 66 -6.92 -3.66 20.95
N VAL A 67 -6.11 -3.29 21.94
CA VAL A 67 -5.88 -1.88 22.31
C VAL A 67 -5.30 -1.09 21.14
N ILE A 68 -4.31 -1.64 20.43
CA ILE A 68 -3.73 -0.99 19.24
C ILE A 68 -4.79 -0.82 18.15
N ALA A 69 -5.61 -1.84 17.89
CA ALA A 69 -6.69 -1.75 16.91
C ALA A 69 -7.75 -0.70 17.29
N LEU A 70 -8.17 -0.67 18.56
CA LEU A 70 -9.08 0.35 19.09
C LEU A 70 -8.50 1.77 18.94
N ARG A 71 -7.20 1.93 19.22
CA ARG A 71 -6.48 3.20 19.05
C ARG A 71 -6.23 3.58 17.59
N LYS A 72 -6.35 2.63 16.67
CA LYS A 72 -6.23 2.84 15.23
C LYS A 72 -7.56 3.16 14.56
N ARG A 73 -8.71 2.96 15.23
CA ARG A 73 -10.00 3.34 14.67
C ARG A 73 -9.95 4.81 14.34
N ASP A 74 -10.27 5.13 13.10
CA ASP A 74 -10.17 6.48 12.59
C ASP A 74 -11.27 7.35 13.22
N ALA A 75 -11.04 8.65 13.30
CA ALA A 75 -12.06 9.56 13.85
C ALA A 75 -13.39 9.46 13.08
N ASP A 76 -13.29 9.15 11.78
CA ASP A 76 -14.42 8.93 10.89
C ASP A 76 -15.15 7.60 11.17
N ASP A 77 -14.44 6.51 11.47
CA ASP A 77 -15.07 5.25 11.89
C ASP A 77 -15.83 5.41 13.22
N ILE A 78 -15.27 6.22 14.13
CA ILE A 78 -15.90 6.55 15.41
C ILE A 78 -17.14 7.41 15.16
N ALA A 79 -17.04 8.43 14.30
CA ALA A 79 -18.15 9.31 13.97
C ALA A 79 -19.31 8.58 13.25
N GLU A 80 -19.00 7.63 12.37
CA GLU A 80 -19.99 6.81 11.68
C GLU A 80 -20.73 5.87 12.66
N GLU A 81 -19.99 5.21 13.56
CA GLU A 81 -20.61 4.40 14.62
C GLU A 81 -21.45 5.23 15.58
N GLU A 82 -20.98 6.42 15.97
CA GLU A 82 -21.75 7.34 16.83
C GLU A 82 -23.03 7.81 16.15
N ALA A 83 -23.00 8.14 14.86
CA ALA A 83 -24.18 8.52 14.10
C ALA A 83 -25.22 7.40 14.03
N VAL A 84 -24.78 6.16 13.79
CA VAL A 84 -25.68 4.98 13.77
C VAL A 84 -26.24 4.70 15.16
N LEU A 85 -25.42 4.82 16.20
CA LEU A 85 -25.84 4.64 17.59
C LEU A 85 -26.90 5.67 17.99
N GLU A 86 -26.72 6.93 17.59
CA GLU A 86 -27.66 8.00 17.89
C GLU A 86 -29.02 7.76 17.23
N MET A 87 -29.03 7.36 15.96
CA MET A 87 -30.25 6.95 15.25
C MET A 87 -30.99 5.80 15.98
N TYR A 88 -30.25 4.83 16.54
CA TYR A 88 -30.87 3.75 17.31
C TYR A 88 -31.42 4.21 18.66
N LYS A 89 -30.74 5.11 19.37
CA LYS A 89 -31.26 5.68 20.63
C LYS A 89 -32.52 6.49 20.37
N GLU A 90 -32.56 7.30 19.31
CA GLU A 90 -33.76 8.02 18.89
C GLU A 90 -34.91 7.05 18.61
N ALA A 91 -34.65 5.98 17.83
CA ALA A 91 -35.65 4.96 17.51
C ALA A 91 -36.17 4.20 18.74
N LEU A 92 -35.35 4.07 19.79
CA LEU A 92 -35.71 3.42 21.05
C LEU A 92 -36.25 4.40 22.11
N GLY A 93 -36.35 5.70 21.80
CA GLY A 93 -36.83 6.74 22.73
C GLY A 93 -35.89 6.97 23.92
N MET A 94 -34.59 6.73 23.74
CA MET A 94 -33.55 6.85 24.77
C MET A 94 -32.82 8.21 24.75
N THR A 95 -33.49 9.25 24.22
CA THR A 95 -33.00 10.64 24.15
C THR A 95 -33.00 11.34 25.51
#